data_AF-A0A847PT04-F1
#
_entry.id   AF-A0A847PT04-F1
#
_cell.length_a   1.000
_cell.length_b   1.000
_cell.length_c   1.000
_cell.angle_alpha   90.00
_cell.angle_beta   90.00
_cell.angle_gamma   90.00
#
_symmetry.space_group_name_H-M   'P 1'
#
loop_
_entity.id
_entity.type
_entity.pdbx_description
1 polymer ?
#
loop_
_entity_poly.entity_id
_entity_poly.type
_entity_poly.pdbx_seq_one_letter_code
_entity_poly.pdbx_strand_id
1 'polypeptide(L)' 'MAIWFPFSATISQEEGFYVSICPEADIMCKGNTIEEAIENLKEEMEKFLGE' A
#
# COMPACT_ATOMS: atom_id res chain seq x y z
N MET A 1 24.27 9.78 2.60
CA MET A 1 23.16 10.63 2.09
C MET A 1 22.08 9.67 1.63
N ALA A 2 20.94 9.61 2.33
CA ALA A 2 19.84 8.74 1.94
C ALA A 2 18.97 9.49 0.92
N ILE A 3 18.69 8.84 -0.21
CA ILE A 3 17.73 9.35 -1.19
C ILE A 3 16.38 8.75 -0.80
N TRP A 4 15.40 9.59 -0.53
CA TRP A 4 14.03 9.14 -0.22
C TRP A 4 13.19 9.23 -1.48
N PHE A 5 12.60 8.11 -1.89
CA PHE A 5 11.63 8.08 -2.98
C PHE A 5 10.23 8.07 -2.36
N PRO A 6 9.44 9.16 -2.50
CA PRO A 6 8.07 9.16 -2.02
C PRO A 6 7.21 8.27 -2.93
N PHE A 7 6.52 7.29 -2.34
CA PHE A 7 5.49 6.51 -3.00
C PHE A 7 4.12 7.10 -2.70
N SER A 8 3.23 7.06 -3.69
CA SER A 8 1.83 7.41 -3.49
C SER A 8 0.97 6.16 -3.36
N ALA A 9 -0.14 6.27 -2.64
CA ALA A 9 -1.12 5.19 -2.52
C ALA A 9 -2.53 5.75 -2.67
N THR A 10 -3.36 5.05 -3.43
CA THR A 10 -4.80 5.33 -3.55
C THR A 10 -5.57 4.31 -2.74
N ILE A 11 -6.54 4.77 -1.96
CA ILE A 11 -7.43 3.90 -1.19
C ILE A 11 -8.85 4.08 -1.72
N SER A 12 -9.47 2.97 -2.10
CA SER A 12 -10.86 2.91 -2.56
C SER A 12 -11.65 1.94 -1.68
N GLN A 13 -12.90 2.29 -1.36
CA GLN A 13 -13.80 1.38 -0.67
C GLN A 13 -14.59 0.57 -1.70
N GLU A 14 -14.53 -0.75 -1.59
CA GLU A 14 -15.22 -1.69 -2.49
C GLU A 14 -15.90 -2.78 -1.66
N GLU A 15 -17.18 -3.05 -1.91
CA GLU A 15 -17.92 -4.21 -1.36
C GLU A 15 -17.75 -4.48 0.16
N GLY A 16 -17.60 -3.42 0.97
CA GLY A 16 -17.45 -3.53 2.43
C GLY A 16 -16.01 -3.68 2.92
N PHE A 17 -15.02 -3.68 2.03
CA PHE A 17 -13.59 -3.61 2.34
C PHE A 17 -12.96 -2.37 1.71
N TYR A 18 -11.71 -2.12 2.06
CA TYR A 18 -10.87 -1.07 1.51
C TYR A 18 -9.74 -1.70 0.70
N VAL A 19 -9.50 -1.18 -0.49
CA VAL A 19 -8.43 -1.58 -1.39
C VAL A 19 -7.43 -0.44 -1.47
N SER A 20 -6.18 -0.72 -1.14
CA SER A 20 -5.06 0.20 -1.23
C SER A 20 -4.16 -0.22 -2.39
N ILE A 21 -3.74 0.75 -3.21
CA ILE A 21 -2.97 0.52 -4.44
C ILE A 21 -1.81 1.49 -4.47
N CYS A 22 -0.60 0.97 -4.67
CA CYS A 22 0.61 1.75 -4.97
C CYS A 22 0.96 1.56 -6.46
N PRO A 23 0.59 2.51 -7.34
CA PRO A 23 0.76 2.34 -8.79
C PRO A 23 2.24 2.32 -9.22
N GLU A 24 3.14 2.96 -8.48
CA GLU A 24 4.58 2.97 -8.79
C GLU A 24 5.24 1.61 -8.59
N ALA A 25 4.73 0.80 -7.67
CA ALA A 25 5.25 -0.53 -7.36
C ALA A 25 4.40 -1.67 -7.94
N ASP A 26 3.25 -1.35 -8.56
CA ASP A 26 2.27 -2.31 -9.06
C ASP A 26 1.77 -3.30 -7.97
N ILE A 27 1.58 -2.78 -6.75
CA ILE A 27 1.13 -3.56 -5.58
C ILE A 27 -0.26 -3.10 -5.16
N MET A 28 -1.13 -4.08 -4.86
CA MET A 28 -2.45 -3.85 -4.29
C MET A 28 -2.68 -4.70 -3.04
N CYS A 29 -3.31 -4.10 -2.03
CA CYS A 29 -3.69 -4.77 -0.80
C CYS A 29 -5.16 -4.50 -0.47
N LYS A 30 -5.74 -5.37 0.36
CA LYS A 30 -7.12 -5.23 0.85
C LYS A 30 -7.13 -5.25 2.38
N GLY A 31 -8.09 -4.58 2.99
CA GLY A 31 -8.34 -4.62 4.42
C GLY A 31 -9.79 -4.32 4.75
N ASN A 32 -10.27 -4.80 5.90
CA ASN A 32 -11.63 -4.55 6.39
C ASN A 32 -11.81 -3.11 6.88
N THR A 33 -10.71 -2.45 7.23
CA THR A 33 -10.64 -1.02 7.59
C THR A 33 -9.60 -0.30 6.73
N ILE A 34 -9.67 1.03 6.72
CA ILE A 34 -8.66 1.87 6.05
C ILE A 34 -7.28 1.59 6.63
N GLU A 35 -7.18 1.49 7.96
CA GLU A 35 -5.93 1.24 8.68
C GLU A 35 -5.32 -0.11 8.27
N GLU A 36 -6.13 -1.17 8.24
CA GLU A 36 -5.67 -2.51 7.84
C GLU A 36 -5.20 -2.54 6.38
N ALA A 37 -5.92 -1.87 5.47
CA ALA A 37 -5.49 -1.76 4.08
C ALA A 37 -4.16 -0.99 3.93
N ILE A 38 -3.91 0.01 4.76
CA ILE A 38 -2.66 0.77 4.77
C ILE A 38 -1.52 -0.06 5.34
N GLU A 39 -1.73 -0.75 6.47
CA GLU A 39 -0.70 -1.60 7.08
C GLU A 39 -0.28 -2.73 6.13
N ASN A 40 -1.25 -3.42 5.53
CA ASN A 40 -0.96 -4.47 4.56
C ASN A 40 -0.14 -3.94 3.37
N LEU A 41 -0.46 -2.75 2.86
CA LEU A 41 0.31 -2.12 1.79
C LEU A 41 1.73 -1.75 2.22
N LYS A 42 1.91 -1.25 3.46
CA LYS A 42 3.23 -0.91 3.99
C LYS A 42 4.11 -2.16 4.13
N GLU A 43 3.57 -3.27 4.65
CA GLU A 43 4.33 -4.51 4.77
C GLU A 43 4.81 -5.03 3.41
N GLU A 44 3.96 -4.96 2.37
CA GLU A 44 4.36 -5.34 1.01
C GLU A 44 5.37 -4.35 0.42
N MET A 45 5.26 -3.04 0.70
CA MET A 45 6.27 -2.05 0.30
C MET A 45 7.62 -2.30 0.97
N GLU A 46 7.65 -2.66 2.25
CA GLU A 46 8.88 -2.98 2.97
C GLU A 46 9.58 -4.19 2.35
N LYS A 47 8.82 -5.20 1.90
CA LYS A 47 9.37 -6.33 1.13
C LYS A 47 9.89 -5.87 -0.23
N PHE A 48 9.11 -5.08 -0.97
CA PHE A 48 9.49 -4.56 -2.28
C PHE A 48 10.77 -3.71 -2.26
N LEU A 49 11.00 -2.95 -1.18
CA LEU A 49 12.21 -2.13 -1.00
C LEU A 49 13.39 -2.91 -0.41
N GLY A 50 13.11 -4.02 0.26
CA GLY A 50 14.09 -4.89 0.90
C GLY A 50 14.69 -5.95 -0.03
N GLU A 51 14.00 -6.30 -1.13
CA GLU A 51 14.51 -7.10 -2.25
C GLU A 51 15.09 -6.22 -3.37
#